data_AF-A0A2S8IV86-F1
#
_entry.id   AF-A0A2S8IV86-F1
#
_cell.length_a   1.000
_cell.length_b   1.000
_cell.length_c   1.000
_cell.angle_alpha   90.00
_cell.angle_beta   90.00
_cell.angle_gamma   90.00
#
_symmetry.space_group_name_H-M   'P 1'
#
loop_
_entity.id
_entity.type
_entity.pdbx_description
1 polymer ?
#
loop_
_entity_poly.entity_id
_entity_poly.type
_entity_poly.pdbx_seq_one_letter_code
_entity_poly.pdbx_strand_id
1 'polypeptide(L)'
;MYDALEAMIDEMKNLEQTLAGGHAGMRIGAIAAAFEDCAQRVSDATAACADADERAALQKIYRGMIAGQRLVHRLNELAADDSTVSH
;
A
#
# COMPACT_ATOMS: atom_id res chain seq x y z
N MET A 1 7.07 -3.42 -12.39
CA MET A 1 7.07 -2.35 -11.35
C MET A 1 5.94 -2.59 -10.37
N TYR A 2 4.74 -2.89 -10.87
CA TYR A 2 3.54 -3.12 -10.06
C TYR A 2 3.34 -4.58 -9.63
N ASP A 3 4.25 -5.49 -9.96
CA ASP A 3 4.09 -6.94 -9.81
C ASP A 3 3.76 -7.34 -8.35
N ALA A 4 4.40 -6.69 -7.37
CA ALA A 4 4.11 -6.90 -5.95
C ALA A 4 2.70 -6.45 -5.56
N LEU A 5 2.20 -5.34 -6.13
CA LEU A 5 0.83 -4.86 -5.91
C LEU A 5 -0.20 -5.72 -6.64
N GLU A 6 0.11 -6.19 -7.84
CA GLU A 6 -0.75 -7.07 -8.62
C GLU A 6 -1.03 -8.37 -7.87
N ALA A 7 -0.02 -8.93 -7.21
CA ALA A 7 -0.18 -10.11 -6.35
C ALA A 7 -1.15 -9.88 -5.17
N MET A 8 -1.34 -8.62 -4.74
CA MET A 8 -2.19 -8.25 -3.61
C MET A 8 -3.58 -7.76 -4.02
N ILE A 9 -3.93 -7.77 -5.31
CA ILE A 9 -5.20 -7.21 -5.82
C ILE A 9 -6.41 -7.81 -5.13
N ASP A 10 -6.44 -9.13 -4.92
CA ASP A 10 -7.59 -9.80 -4.34
C ASP A 10 -7.77 -9.45 -2.85
N GLU A 11 -6.67 -9.30 -2.11
CA GLU A 11 -6.71 -8.81 -0.72
C GLU A 11 -7.15 -7.34 -0.66
N MET A 12 -6.67 -6.49 -1.57
CA MET A 12 -7.08 -5.08 -1.63
C MET A 12 -8.56 -4.92 -2.02
N LYS A 13 -9.09 -5.76 -2.92
CA LYS A 13 -10.51 -5.77 -3.29
C LYS A 13 -11.42 -6.20 -2.14
N ASN A 14 -10.90 -7.04 -1.25
CA ASN A 14 -11.64 -7.59 -0.11
C ASN A 14 -11.15 -7.00 1.22
N LEU A 15 -10.63 -5.77 1.21
CA LEU A 15 -9.91 -5.18 2.33
C LEU A 15 -10.71 -5.18 3.65
N GLU A 16 -12.02 -4.94 3.60
CA GLU A 16 -12.90 -5.02 4.78
C GLU A 16 -12.91 -6.43 5.40
N GLN A 17 -13.00 -7.48 4.58
CA GLN A 17 -12.93 -8.87 5.06
C GLN A 17 -11.53 -9.22 5.57
N THR A 18 -10.49 -8.72 4.89
CA THR A 18 -9.10 -8.88 5.32
C THR A 18 -8.87 -8.26 6.69
N LEU A 19 -9.44 -7.08 6.96
CA LEU A 19 -9.37 -6.38 8.24
C LEU A 19 -10.16 -7.07 9.36
N ALA A 20 -11.30 -7.70 9.04
CA ALA A 20 -12.12 -8.41 10.01
C ALA A 20 -11.62 -9.83 10.37
N GLY A 21 -10.65 -10.37 9.62
CA GLY A 21 -10.14 -11.73 9.82
C GLY A 21 -9.03 -11.84 10.89
N GLY A 22 -8.90 -13.02 11.51
CA GLY A 22 -7.90 -13.31 12.57
C GLY A 22 -6.41 -13.22 12.17
N HIS A 23 -6.10 -12.76 10.95
CA HIS A 23 -4.75 -12.53 10.44
C HIS A 23 -4.62 -11.17 9.73
N ALA A 24 -5.52 -10.21 10.00
CA ALA A 24 -5.53 -8.89 9.40
C ALA A 24 -4.14 -8.23 9.40
N GLY A 25 -3.46 -8.18 10.55
CA GLY A 25 -2.15 -7.53 10.66
C GLY A 25 -1.08 -8.11 9.72
N MET A 26 -1.05 -9.43 9.51
CA MET A 26 -0.08 -10.06 8.59
C MET A 26 -0.38 -9.68 7.14
N ARG A 27 -1.65 -9.77 6.72
CA ARG A 27 -2.07 -9.51 5.34
C ARG A 27 -1.97 -8.02 4.99
N ILE A 28 -2.35 -7.14 5.92
CA ILE A 28 -2.14 -5.70 5.83
C ILE A 28 -0.64 -5.39 5.75
N GLY A 29 0.19 -6.07 6.54
CA GLY A 29 1.65 -5.96 6.43
C GLY A 29 2.17 -6.33 5.05
N ALA A 30 1.64 -7.38 4.43
CA ALA A 30 2.00 -7.78 3.07
C ALA A 30 1.55 -6.74 2.02
N ILE A 31 0.34 -6.19 2.13
CA ILE A 31 -0.14 -5.10 1.26
C ILE A 31 0.75 -3.86 1.42
N ALA A 32 1.08 -3.47 2.65
CA ALA A 32 1.93 -2.32 2.93
C ALA A 32 3.36 -2.51 2.35
N ALA A 33 3.93 -3.70 2.49
CA ALA A 33 5.22 -4.04 1.90
C ALA A 33 5.18 -3.99 0.36
N ALA A 34 4.07 -4.39 -0.26
CA ALA A 34 3.90 -4.28 -1.72
C ALA A 34 3.84 -2.81 -2.19
N PHE A 35 3.17 -1.93 -1.44
CA PHE A 35 3.22 -0.49 -1.71
C PHE A 35 4.64 0.07 -1.59
N GLU A 36 5.39 -0.34 -0.57
CA GLU A 36 6.77 0.10 -0.34
C GLU A 36 7.72 -0.36 -1.47
N ASP A 37 7.68 -1.64 -1.85
CA ASP A 37 8.49 -2.17 -2.95
C ASP A 37 8.19 -1.42 -4.26
N CYS A 38 6.90 -1.21 -4.56
CA CYS A 38 6.53 -0.45 -5.75
C CYS A 38 6.99 1.02 -5.66
N ALA A 39 6.87 1.66 -4.50
CA ALA A 39 7.34 3.02 -4.29
C ALA A 39 8.85 3.14 -4.53
N GLN A 40 9.63 2.18 -4.03
CA GLN A 40 11.08 2.15 -4.24
C GLN A 40 11.41 2.05 -5.74
N ARG A 41 10.77 1.13 -6.46
CA ARG A 41 10.97 1.00 -7.92
C ARG A 41 10.58 2.26 -8.71
N VAL A 42 9.49 2.93 -8.31
CA VAL A 42 9.09 4.22 -8.90
C VAL A 42 10.16 5.28 -8.61
N SER A 43 10.69 5.31 -7.39
CA SER A 43 11.75 6.24 -6.98
C SER A 43 13.00 6.05 -7.84
N ASP A 44 13.44 4.80 -8.02
CA ASP A 44 14.59 4.45 -8.86
C ASP A 44 14.37 4.87 -10.32
N ALA A 45 13.19 4.59 -10.87
CA ALA A 45 12.80 5.03 -12.21
C ALA A 45 12.77 6.57 -12.32
N THR A 46 12.28 7.27 -11.30
CA THR A 46 12.24 8.73 -11.23
C THR A 46 13.65 9.32 -11.26
N ALA A 47 14.60 8.70 -10.54
CA ALA A 47 15.99 9.13 -10.49
C ALA A 47 16.73 8.91 -11.81
N ALA A 48 16.40 7.85 -12.55
CA ALA A 48 16.96 7.55 -13.87
C ALA A 48 16.30 8.35 -15.02
N CYS A 49 15.13 8.94 -14.79
CA CYS A 49 14.36 9.66 -15.80
C CYS A 49 15.02 10.99 -16.17
N ALA A 50 15.36 11.18 -17.45
CA ALA A 50 15.93 12.43 -17.97
C ALA A 50 14.85 13.47 -18.28
N ASP A 51 13.70 13.02 -18.80
CA ASP A 51 12.58 13.88 -19.17
C ASP A 51 11.88 14.46 -17.92
N ALA A 52 11.55 15.76 -17.97
CA ALA A 52 10.99 16.47 -16.83
C ALA A 52 9.50 16.15 -16.60
N ASP A 53 8.74 15.95 -17.67
CA ASP A 53 7.30 15.67 -17.59
C ASP A 53 7.07 14.23 -17.14
N GLU A 54 7.85 13.29 -17.67
CA GLU A 54 7.85 11.89 -17.22
C GLU A 54 8.28 11.78 -15.75
N ARG A 55 9.33 12.50 -15.33
CA ARG A 55 9.73 12.56 -13.91
C ARG A 55 8.61 13.10 -13.03
N ALA A 56 7.91 14.16 -13.46
CA ALA A 56 6.78 14.70 -12.73
C ALA A 56 5.60 13.71 -12.63
N ALA A 57 5.36 12.91 -13.68
CA ALA A 57 4.37 11.84 -13.66
C ALA A 57 4.75 10.73 -12.66
N LEU A 58 6.00 10.26 -12.69
CA LEU A 58 6.50 9.25 -11.76
C LEU A 58 6.43 9.71 -10.30
N GLN A 59 6.74 10.98 -10.01
CA GLN A 59 6.58 11.54 -8.66
C GLN A 59 5.12 11.54 -8.18
N LYS A 60 4.13 11.68 -9.08
CA LYS A 60 2.70 11.53 -8.71
C LYS A 60 2.39 10.09 -8.31
N ILE A 61 2.89 9.12 -9.08
CA ILE A 61 2.73 7.70 -8.78
C ILE A 61 3.38 7.37 -7.43
N TYR A 62 4.61 7.82 -7.19
CA TYR A 62 5.31 7.62 -5.91
C TYR A 62 4.48 8.14 -4.72
N ARG A 63 3.97 9.38 -4.80
CA ARG A 63 3.11 9.95 -3.76
C ARG A 63 1.84 9.11 -3.55
N GLY A 64 1.26 8.58 -4.62
CA GLY A 64 0.12 7.65 -4.56
C GLY A 64 0.44 6.37 -3.79
N MET A 65 1.63 5.78 -4.00
CA MET A 65 2.06 4.58 -3.28
C MET A 65 2.21 4.83 -1.78
N ILE A 66 2.87 5.93 -1.41
CA ILE A 66 3.03 6.31 0.00
C ILE A 66 1.68 6.60 0.66
N ALA A 67 0.76 7.25 -0.05
CA ALA A 67 -0.59 7.49 0.46
C ALA A 67 -1.36 6.18 0.67
N GLY A 68 -1.30 5.26 -0.30
CA GLY A 68 -1.93 3.93 -0.19
C GLY A 68 -1.40 3.12 0.99
N GLN A 69 -0.07 3.06 1.17
CA GLN A 69 0.57 2.40 2.30
C GLN A 69 0.05 2.94 3.65
N ARG A 70 0.01 4.28 3.80
CA ARG A 70 -0.46 4.93 5.02
C ARG A 70 -1.93 4.65 5.30
N LEU A 71 -2.77 4.65 4.27
CA LEU A 71 -4.20 4.34 4.42
C LEU A 71 -4.40 2.91 4.92
N VAL A 72 -3.68 1.94 4.36
CA VAL A 72 -3.77 0.53 4.76
C VAL A 72 -3.35 0.34 6.22
N HIS A 73 -2.26 0.97 6.65
CA HIS A 73 -1.87 0.96 8.07
C HIS A 73 -2.94 1.59 8.96
N ARG A 74 -3.46 2.76 8.58
CA ARG A 74 -4.45 3.47 9.38
C ARG A 74 -5.75 2.68 9.53
N LEU A 75 -6.19 2.01 8.47
CA LEU A 75 -7.38 1.15 8.52
C LEU A 75 -7.17 -0.04 9.47
N ASN A 76 -5.97 -0.63 9.48
CA ASN A 76 -5.64 -1.71 10.40
C ASN A 76 -5.58 -1.25 11.86
N GLU A 77 -5.03 -0.07 12.14
CA GLU A 77 -5.08 0.54 13.47
C GLU A 77 -6.52 0.73 13.94
N LEU A 78 -7.38 1.31 13.10
CA LEU A 78 -8.79 1.55 13.42
C LEU A 78 -9.57 0.25 13.68
N ALA A 79 -9.33 -0.78 12.87
CA ALA A 79 -9.94 -2.09 13.06
C ALA A 79 -9.48 -2.77 14.36
N ALA A 80 -8.20 -2.60 14.73
CA ALA A 80 -7.67 -3.10 16.00
C ALA A 80 -8.31 -2.37 17.19
N ASP A 81 -8.43 -1.04 17.14
CA ASP A 81 -9.06 -0.25 18.20
C ASP A 81 -10.53 -0.65 18.42
N ASP A 82 -11.32 -0.83 17.35
CA ASP A 82 -12.73 -1.22 17.43
C ASP A 82 -12.92 -2.62 18.09
N SER A 83 -11.97 -3.53 17.83
CA SER A 83 -11.96 -4.86 18.47
C SER A 83 -11.69 -4.83 19.97
N THR A 84 -11.04 -3.78 20.50
CA THR A 84 -10.76 -3.64 21.94
C THR A 84 -11.90 -3.01 22.74
N VAL A 85 -12.81 -2.28 22.09
CA VAL A 85 -13.95 -1.61 22.75
C VAL A 85 -15.17 -2.54 22.89
N SER A 86 -15.19 -3.66 22.15
CA SER A 86 -16.30 -4.63 22.15
C SER A 86 -16.19 -5.76 23.20
N HIS A 87 -15.31 -5.62 24.19
CA HIS A 87 -15.13 -6.57 25.32
C HIS A 87 -15.43 -5.92 26.67
#